data_AF-A0A7K2HYN6-F1
#
_entry.id   AF-A0A7K2HYN6-F1
#
_cell.length_a   1.000
_cell.length_b   1.000
_cell.length_c   1.000
_cell.angle_alpha   90.00
_cell.angle_beta   90.00
_cell.angle_gamma   90.00
#
_symmetry.space_group_name_H-M   'P 1'
#
loop_
_entity.id
_entity.type
_entity.pdbx_description
1 polymer ?
#
loop_
_entity_poly.entity_id
_entity_poly.type
_entity_poly.pdbx_seq_one_letter_code
_entity_poly.pdbx_strand_id
1 'polypeptide(L)'
;MVRIRPERRTPVDLVVSAAIVVILLVVGLVVWVNSTARHTDSAQAAVTAPAVTAATAVPARLTPLWHARSPVTSTPAIARSLVITADGGSVVGRDPTTGHEVWHYRRDLGLCAVLAAWPSSNNEVLAAYRNSRGCGEVTALDGSSGQREGSRSSDADDRINLASDSGYVVSQGPTRLETWGSNLVRGIEYGRVDAPVKPGVQPGRTGCRLMSSTIGGDRVAIVEHCGNEPGYRLTVLGAVLNKDEEVQQYGSSLITDGTSGPPPVAIAMSSSGIAVYDGGGNRPAPASNDAPAEAPAPSVRQFTTDGVPTVVNTVAGAPAPPDGAVPVTNGGLTSYFTGGTTVVLNAQNVHPIYQVPGAIGSGDVMADRLLLPTATGISVRDAATGREVRSIPVQRDGYTGGPISLRVLGTTVIEQWGSTVQAYGPA
;
A
#
# COMPACT_ATOMS: atom_id res chain seq x y z
N MET A 1 -47.60 -2.14 -51.76
CA MET A 1 -47.11 -2.76 -50.51
C MET A 1 -48.31 -3.08 -49.64
N VAL A 2 -48.64 -4.36 -49.49
CA VAL A 2 -49.77 -4.83 -48.67
C VAL A 2 -49.40 -4.58 -47.21
N ARG A 3 -50.17 -3.73 -46.51
CA ARG A 3 -50.10 -3.63 -45.04
C ARG A 3 -50.57 -4.97 -44.47
N ILE A 4 -49.65 -5.75 -43.93
CA ILE A 4 -49.97 -6.92 -43.12
C ILE A 4 -50.80 -6.39 -41.94
N ARG A 5 -52.06 -6.83 -41.85
CA ARG A 5 -52.97 -6.48 -40.75
C ARG A 5 -52.36 -7.10 -39.49
N PRO A 6 -52.00 -6.33 -38.45
CA PRO A 6 -51.41 -6.91 -37.25
C PRO A 6 -52.40 -7.92 -36.69
N GLU A 7 -51.89 -9.14 -36.49
CA GLU A 7 -52.57 -10.27 -35.89
C GLU A 7 -53.22 -9.78 -34.58
N ARG A 8 -54.57 -9.70 -34.58
CA ARG A 8 -55.44 -9.27 -33.47
C ARG A 8 -54.80 -8.33 -32.43
N ARG A 9 -54.68 -7.03 -32.75
CA ARG A 9 -54.45 -5.98 -31.71
C ARG A 9 -55.68 -5.88 -30.80
N THR A 10 -55.66 -6.50 -29.63
CA THR A 10 -56.74 -6.38 -28.64
C THR A 10 -56.50 -5.19 -27.70
N PRO A 11 -57.54 -4.63 -27.06
CA PRO A 11 -57.37 -3.59 -26.03
C PRO A 11 -56.47 -4.05 -24.88
N VAL A 12 -56.50 -5.35 -24.56
CA VAL A 12 -55.65 -5.97 -23.54
C VAL A 12 -54.18 -5.86 -23.93
N ASP A 13 -53.82 -6.13 -25.20
CA ASP A 13 -52.44 -6.01 -25.66
C ASP A 13 -51.90 -4.58 -25.53
N LEU A 14 -52.76 -3.57 -25.70
CA LEU A 14 -52.38 -2.17 -25.52
C LEU A 14 -52.17 -1.80 -24.05
N VAL A 15 -53.04 -2.28 -23.15
CA VAL A 15 -52.87 -2.08 -21.71
C VAL A 15 -51.62 -2.79 -21.20
N VAL A 16 -51.38 -4.03 -21.62
CA VAL A 16 -50.19 -4.80 -21.25
C VAL A 16 -48.93 -4.13 -21.80
N SER A 17 -48.93 -3.69 -23.06
CA SER A 17 -47.79 -2.97 -23.64
C SER A 17 -47.52 -1.65 -22.92
N ALA A 18 -48.56 -0.88 -22.60
CA ALA A 18 -48.42 0.36 -21.82
C ALA A 18 -47.88 0.09 -20.42
N ALA A 19 -48.37 -0.96 -19.75
CA ALA A 19 -47.87 -1.39 -18.45
C ALA A 19 -46.39 -1.79 -18.51
N ILE A 20 -45.97 -2.56 -19.52
CA ILE A 20 -44.56 -2.92 -19.73
C ILE A 20 -43.70 -1.66 -19.93
N VAL A 21 -44.14 -0.71 -20.76
CA VAL A 21 -43.41 0.55 -20.97
C VAL A 21 -43.26 1.33 -19.66
N VAL A 22 -44.34 1.46 -18.88
CA VAL A 22 -44.28 2.12 -17.56
C VAL A 22 -43.33 1.39 -16.62
N ILE A 23 -43.38 0.04 -16.57
CA ILE A 23 -42.47 -0.76 -15.75
C ILE A 23 -41.02 -0.54 -16.18
N LEU A 24 -40.72 -0.55 -17.49
CA LEU A 24 -39.37 -0.29 -18.00
C LEU A 24 -38.88 1.12 -17.65
N LEU A 25 -39.75 2.13 -17.74
CA LEU A 25 -39.42 3.50 -17.34
C LEU A 25 -39.15 3.61 -15.83
N VAL A 26 -39.97 2.96 -15.00
CA VAL A 26 -39.79 2.93 -13.54
C VAL A 26 -38.51 2.20 -13.16
N VAL A 27 -38.28 1.00 -13.72
CA VAL A 27 -37.05 0.24 -13.50
C VAL A 27 -35.83 1.02 -13.97
N GLY A 28 -35.89 1.63 -15.16
CA GLY A 28 -34.82 2.48 -15.69
C GLY A 28 -34.53 3.69 -14.78
N LEU A 29 -35.57 4.34 -14.26
CA LEU A 29 -35.42 5.44 -13.29
C LEU A 29 -34.78 4.97 -11.99
N VAL A 30 -35.23 3.84 -11.44
CA VAL A 30 -34.66 3.25 -10.21
C VAL A 30 -33.19 2.89 -10.42
N VAL A 31 -32.84 2.25 -11.54
CA VAL A 31 -31.45 1.92 -11.88
C VAL A 31 -30.62 3.19 -12.04
N TRP A 32 -31.13 4.22 -12.71
CA TRP A 32 -30.41 5.48 -12.90
C TRP A 32 -30.18 6.23 -11.57
N VAL A 33 -31.18 6.32 -10.70
CA VAL A 33 -31.09 6.96 -9.37
C VAL A 33 -30.11 6.24 -8.46
N ASN A 34 -30.04 4.92 -8.52
CA ASN A 34 -29.15 4.11 -7.69
C ASN A 34 -27.82 3.76 -8.38
N SER A 35 -27.55 4.30 -9.58
CA SER A 35 -26.34 3.97 -10.33
C SER A 35 -25.09 4.57 -9.69
N THR A 36 -24.03 3.77 -9.61
CA THR A 36 -22.71 4.23 -9.14
C THR A 36 -22.17 5.36 -10.00
N ALA A 37 -22.47 5.36 -11.30
CA ALA A 37 -22.08 6.42 -12.22
C ALA A 37 -22.64 7.79 -11.81
N ARG A 38 -23.88 7.84 -11.32
CA ARG A 38 -24.51 9.10 -10.87
C ARG A 38 -23.96 9.59 -9.53
N HIS A 39 -23.61 8.67 -8.63
CA HIS A 39 -23.03 8.99 -7.32
C HIS A 39 -21.51 9.14 -7.35
N THR A 40 -20.92 9.23 -8.55
CA THR A 40 -19.50 9.48 -8.71
C THR A 40 -19.27 10.85 -9.34
N ASP A 41 -18.53 11.68 -8.64
CA ASP A 41 -18.05 12.98 -9.10
C ASP A 41 -16.58 12.82 -9.54
N SER A 42 -16.29 13.13 -10.80
CA SER A 42 -14.97 12.91 -11.39
C SER A 42 -14.63 14.07 -12.31
N ALA A 43 -13.63 14.87 -11.93
CA ALA A 43 -13.03 15.85 -12.81
C ALA A 43 -11.63 15.38 -13.17
N GLN A 44 -11.42 15.14 -14.46
CA GLN A 44 -10.10 14.85 -15.01
C GLN A 44 -9.36 16.16 -15.27
N ALA A 45 -8.03 16.07 -15.29
CA ALA A 45 -7.19 17.20 -15.67
C ALA A 45 -7.50 17.63 -17.11
N ALA A 46 -7.69 18.93 -17.35
CA ALA A 46 -7.91 19.46 -18.69
C ALA A 46 -6.71 19.20 -19.63
N VAL A 47 -5.51 19.16 -19.06
CA VAL A 47 -4.26 18.75 -19.70
C VAL A 47 -3.54 17.82 -18.74
N THR A 48 -3.04 16.70 -19.25
CA THR A 48 -2.25 15.75 -18.46
C THR A 48 -1.07 16.45 -17.79
N ALA A 49 -0.94 16.30 -16.46
CA ALA A 49 0.14 16.92 -15.71
C ALA A 49 1.51 16.37 -16.18
N PRO A 50 2.46 17.24 -16.56
CA PRO A 50 3.78 16.79 -17.01
C PRO A 50 4.54 16.14 -15.85
N ALA A 51 5.37 15.15 -16.18
CA ALA A 51 6.23 14.49 -15.21
C ALA A 51 7.15 15.49 -14.51
N VAL A 52 7.29 15.37 -13.20
CA VAL A 52 8.20 16.22 -12.42
C VAL A 52 9.63 15.72 -12.60
N THR A 53 10.53 16.62 -12.99
CA THR A 53 11.96 16.32 -13.10
C THR A 53 12.56 16.08 -11.72
N ALA A 54 13.35 15.02 -11.59
CA ALA A 54 14.07 14.72 -10.35
C ALA A 54 15.02 15.87 -9.96
N ALA A 55 15.11 16.17 -8.66
CA ALA A 55 16.06 17.15 -8.17
C ALA A 55 17.50 16.68 -8.37
N THR A 56 18.38 17.61 -8.74
CA THR A 56 19.83 17.40 -8.87
C THR A 56 20.61 17.79 -7.62
N ALA A 57 19.95 18.45 -6.67
CA ALA A 57 20.53 18.79 -5.37
C ALA A 57 19.42 18.91 -4.31
N VAL A 58 19.79 18.69 -3.05
CA VAL A 58 18.91 18.98 -1.91
C VAL A 58 18.92 20.49 -1.65
N PRO A 59 17.75 21.16 -1.51
CA PRO A 59 17.68 22.58 -1.15
C PRO A 59 18.38 22.89 0.17
N ALA A 60 19.01 24.06 0.28
CA ALA A 60 19.67 24.49 1.53
C ALA A 60 18.67 24.89 2.61
N ARG A 61 17.48 25.33 2.22
CA ARG A 61 16.35 25.70 3.07
C ARG A 61 15.06 25.20 2.45
N LEU A 62 14.10 24.90 3.29
CA LEU A 62 12.76 24.48 2.92
C LEU A 62 11.74 25.42 3.56
N THR A 63 10.75 25.86 2.79
CA THR A 63 9.60 26.62 3.29
C THR A 63 8.32 25.81 3.09
N PRO A 64 7.37 25.87 4.04
CA PRO A 64 6.04 25.28 3.85
C PRO A 64 5.39 25.85 2.58
N LEU A 65 4.82 24.98 1.75
CA LEU A 65 4.08 25.38 0.55
C LEU A 65 2.57 25.28 0.80
N TRP A 66 2.12 24.08 1.17
CA TRP A 66 0.72 23.77 1.38
C TRP A 66 0.56 22.55 2.28
N HIS A 67 -0.61 22.41 2.89
CA HIS A 67 -0.99 21.21 3.64
C HIS A 67 -2.40 20.76 3.26
N ALA A 68 -2.66 19.46 3.43
CA ALA A 68 -3.95 18.85 3.13
C ALA A 68 -4.23 17.68 4.07
N ARG A 69 -5.51 17.34 4.24
CA ARG A 69 -5.91 16.11 4.94
C ARG A 69 -5.80 14.90 4.02
N SER A 70 -5.27 13.80 4.55
CA SER A 70 -5.19 12.50 3.90
C SER A 70 -5.25 11.35 4.91
N PRO A 71 -6.35 11.18 5.67
CA PRO A 71 -6.47 10.15 6.70
C PRO A 71 -6.42 8.70 6.18
N VAL A 72 -6.59 8.49 4.86
CA VAL A 72 -6.62 7.16 4.24
C VAL A 72 -5.22 6.67 3.87
N THR A 73 -4.27 7.57 3.63
CA THR A 73 -2.87 7.21 3.37
C THR A 73 -2.08 7.17 4.68
N SER A 74 -0.99 6.43 4.73
CA SER A 74 -0.02 6.44 5.84
C SER A 74 1.37 6.94 5.42
N THR A 75 1.66 6.88 4.12
CA THR A 75 2.81 7.50 3.44
C THR A 75 2.28 8.40 2.34
N PRO A 76 2.93 9.54 2.05
CA PRO A 76 2.56 10.34 0.90
C PRO A 76 2.51 9.49 -0.37
N ALA A 77 1.33 9.39 -0.98
CA ALA A 77 1.15 8.70 -2.25
C ALA A 77 1.62 9.63 -3.36
N ILE A 78 2.70 9.25 -4.06
CA ILE A 78 3.35 10.09 -5.07
C ILE A 78 3.21 9.41 -6.42
N ALA A 79 2.46 10.05 -7.32
CA ALA A 79 2.48 9.74 -8.75
C ALA A 79 3.66 10.45 -9.43
N ARG A 80 3.87 10.21 -10.72
CA ARG A 80 4.96 10.81 -11.50
C ARG A 80 4.94 12.35 -11.51
N SER A 81 3.75 12.93 -11.39
CA SER A 81 3.53 14.37 -11.60
C SER A 81 2.89 15.07 -10.40
N LEU A 82 2.18 14.32 -9.53
CA LEU A 82 1.26 14.88 -8.54
C LEU A 82 1.36 14.17 -7.20
N VAL A 83 1.02 14.89 -6.13
CA VAL A 83 0.85 14.34 -4.79
C VAL A 83 -0.60 13.93 -4.59
N ILE A 84 -0.83 12.70 -4.17
CA ILE A 84 -2.18 12.16 -4.01
C ILE A 84 -2.59 12.27 -2.54
N THR A 85 -3.79 12.83 -2.32
CA THR A 85 -4.42 12.91 -1.00
C THR A 85 -5.77 12.21 -1.02
N ALA A 86 -6.16 11.62 0.10
CA ALA A 86 -7.36 10.80 0.18
C ALA A 86 -8.11 11.00 1.50
N ASP A 87 -9.36 11.46 1.42
CA ASP A 87 -10.23 11.75 2.56
C ASP A 87 -11.68 11.35 2.26
N GLY A 88 -12.32 10.66 3.20
CA GLY A 88 -13.67 10.12 3.05
C GLY A 88 -13.78 9.18 1.84
N GLY A 89 -14.51 9.60 0.82
CA GLY A 89 -14.65 8.91 -0.48
C GLY A 89 -13.90 9.56 -1.63
N SER A 90 -13.05 10.56 -1.35
CA SER A 90 -12.41 11.43 -2.33
C SER A 90 -10.92 11.11 -2.46
N VAL A 91 -10.46 10.97 -3.70
CA VAL A 91 -9.04 10.90 -4.08
C VAL A 91 -8.74 12.12 -4.95
N VAL A 92 -7.68 12.84 -4.60
CA VAL A 92 -7.34 14.12 -5.22
C VAL A 92 -5.88 14.13 -5.63
N GLY A 93 -5.61 14.41 -6.91
CA GLY A 93 -4.27 14.70 -7.42
C GLY A 93 -3.95 16.18 -7.27
N ARG A 94 -2.91 16.50 -6.49
CA ARG A 94 -2.51 17.87 -6.16
C ARG A 94 -1.18 18.22 -6.81
N ASP A 95 -1.09 19.45 -7.31
CA ASP A 95 0.18 20.01 -7.76
C ASP A 95 1.17 20.06 -6.58
N PRO A 96 2.39 19.53 -6.74
CA PRO A 96 3.34 19.42 -5.64
C PRO A 96 3.82 20.77 -5.10
N THR A 97 3.74 21.84 -5.89
CA THR A 97 4.25 23.16 -5.51
C THR A 97 3.19 24.07 -4.91
N THR A 98 1.97 24.02 -5.44
CA THR A 98 0.87 24.92 -5.08
C THR A 98 -0.21 24.25 -4.24
N GLY A 99 -0.31 22.92 -4.28
CA GLY A 99 -1.36 22.16 -3.62
C GLY A 99 -2.72 22.24 -4.32
N HIS A 100 -2.79 22.94 -5.45
CA HIS A 100 -4.00 23.05 -6.26
C HIS A 100 -4.43 21.67 -6.74
N GLU A 101 -5.75 21.46 -6.73
CA GLU A 101 -6.40 20.27 -7.26
C GLU A 101 -6.29 20.29 -8.79
N VAL A 102 -5.62 19.28 -9.34
CA VAL A 102 -5.46 19.09 -10.79
C VAL A 102 -6.55 18.15 -11.32
N TRP A 103 -6.89 17.13 -10.52
CA TRP A 103 -8.00 16.22 -10.78
C TRP A 103 -8.56 15.68 -9.46
N HIS A 104 -9.82 15.26 -9.48
CA HIS A 104 -10.44 14.55 -8.36
C HIS A 104 -11.33 13.41 -8.81
N TYR A 105 -11.44 12.44 -7.92
CA TYR A 105 -12.34 11.31 -8.03
C TYR A 105 -13.04 11.09 -6.69
N ARG A 106 -14.35 11.28 -6.65
CA ARG A 106 -15.16 11.22 -5.43
C ARG A 106 -16.33 10.27 -5.60
N ARG A 107 -16.52 9.42 -4.60
CA ARG A 107 -17.64 8.50 -4.51
C ARG A 107 -18.36 8.67 -3.18
N ASP A 108 -19.61 8.21 -3.13
CA ASP A 108 -20.42 8.06 -1.93
C ASP A 108 -20.09 6.77 -1.13
N LEU A 109 -18.85 6.27 -1.27
CA LEU A 109 -18.34 5.11 -0.55
C LEU A 109 -17.11 5.53 0.28
N GLY A 110 -16.97 4.96 1.46
CA GLY A 110 -15.77 5.17 2.27
C GLY A 110 -14.55 4.52 1.64
N LEU A 111 -13.45 5.26 1.52
CA LEU A 111 -12.15 4.71 1.14
C LEU A 111 -11.58 3.87 2.29
N CYS A 112 -10.98 2.74 1.92
CA CYS A 112 -10.24 1.88 2.83
C CYS A 112 -8.73 2.07 2.69
N ALA A 113 -8.23 2.27 1.47
CA ALA A 113 -6.82 2.46 1.17
C ALA A 113 -6.64 3.18 -0.16
N VAL A 114 -5.55 3.94 -0.28
CA VAL A 114 -5.10 4.55 -1.53
C VAL A 114 -3.59 4.33 -1.67
N LEU A 115 -3.16 3.94 -2.87
CA LEU A 115 -1.76 3.70 -3.20
C LEU A 115 -1.44 4.24 -4.59
N ALA A 116 -0.36 5.00 -4.73
CA ALA A 116 0.24 5.27 -6.04
C ALA A 116 1.13 4.08 -6.43
N ALA A 117 0.71 3.32 -7.43
CA ALA A 117 1.36 2.11 -7.90
C ALA A 117 2.06 2.35 -9.25
N TRP A 118 3.20 1.67 -9.43
CA TRP A 118 3.94 1.65 -10.68
C TRP A 118 4.25 3.03 -11.30
N PRO A 119 4.74 4.03 -10.54
CA PRO A 119 4.96 5.39 -11.05
C PRO A 119 5.93 5.45 -12.25
N SER A 120 6.82 4.46 -12.39
CA SER A 120 7.78 4.35 -13.48
C SER A 120 7.23 3.68 -14.75
N SER A 121 6.05 3.06 -14.70
CA SER A 121 5.40 2.43 -15.86
C SER A 121 3.97 2.98 -16.01
N ASN A 122 2.96 2.25 -15.53
CA ASN A 122 1.54 2.56 -15.66
C ASN A 122 1.12 3.86 -14.97
N ASN A 123 1.83 4.28 -13.92
CA ASN A 123 1.55 5.50 -13.15
C ASN A 123 0.09 5.56 -12.67
N GLU A 124 -0.36 4.51 -11.98
CA GLU A 124 -1.74 4.40 -11.53
C GLU A 124 -1.89 4.77 -10.05
N VAL A 125 -3.06 5.30 -9.70
CA VAL A 125 -3.51 5.52 -8.33
C VAL A 125 -4.66 4.56 -8.08
N LEU A 126 -4.43 3.60 -7.19
CA LEU A 126 -5.40 2.60 -6.81
C LEU A 126 -6.20 3.12 -5.62
N ALA A 127 -7.51 3.26 -5.81
CA ALA A 127 -8.46 3.69 -4.79
C ALA A 127 -9.38 2.52 -4.41
N ALA A 128 -9.20 1.97 -3.21
CA ALA A 128 -10.01 0.87 -2.69
C ALA A 128 -11.13 1.40 -1.80
N TYR A 129 -12.37 1.09 -2.16
CA TYR A 129 -13.60 1.50 -1.51
C TYR A 129 -14.25 0.33 -0.78
N ARG A 130 -14.99 0.66 0.28
CA ARG A 130 -15.84 -0.28 1.01
C ARG A 130 -17.17 -0.46 0.29
N ASN A 131 -17.58 -1.72 0.13
CA ASN A 131 -18.95 -2.10 -0.21
C ASN A 131 -19.45 -3.24 0.70
N SER A 132 -20.55 -3.89 0.33
CA SER A 132 -21.14 -5.00 1.11
C SER A 132 -20.25 -6.25 1.21
N ARG A 133 -19.17 -6.33 0.44
CA ARG A 133 -18.18 -7.43 0.41
C ARG A 133 -16.83 -6.99 0.99
N GLY A 134 -16.82 -5.95 1.82
CA GLY A 134 -15.62 -5.38 2.42
C GLY A 134 -14.90 -4.35 1.53
N CYS A 135 -13.60 -4.19 1.72
CA CYS A 135 -12.76 -3.20 1.03
C CYS A 135 -12.24 -3.65 -0.34
N GLY A 136 -13.06 -4.36 -1.12
CA GLY A 136 -12.64 -5.02 -2.36
C GLY A 136 -12.94 -4.24 -3.64
N GLU A 137 -13.55 -3.07 -3.55
CA GLU A 137 -13.95 -2.28 -4.72
C GLU A 137 -12.88 -1.27 -5.13
N VAL A 138 -12.09 -1.62 -6.14
CA VAL A 138 -10.91 -0.88 -6.54
C VAL A 138 -11.18 -0.14 -7.85
N THR A 139 -10.81 1.14 -7.90
CA THR A 139 -10.70 1.93 -9.13
C THR A 139 -9.24 2.29 -9.36
N ALA A 140 -8.71 2.01 -10.55
CA ALA A 140 -7.42 2.53 -11.00
C ALA A 140 -7.64 3.85 -11.74
N LEU A 141 -6.89 4.87 -11.33
CA LEU A 141 -6.89 6.21 -11.92
C LEU A 141 -5.50 6.50 -12.48
N ASP A 142 -5.39 7.07 -13.67
CA ASP A 142 -4.12 7.61 -14.15
C ASP A 142 -3.66 8.72 -13.19
N GLY A 143 -2.44 8.60 -12.69
CA GLY A 143 -1.92 9.50 -11.65
C GLY A 143 -1.71 10.94 -12.12
N SER A 144 -1.60 11.19 -13.43
CA SER A 144 -1.36 12.51 -13.99
C SER A 144 -2.63 13.24 -14.42
N SER A 145 -3.71 12.52 -14.70
CA SER A 145 -4.95 13.09 -15.26
C SER A 145 -6.21 12.74 -14.47
N GLY A 146 -6.19 11.72 -13.62
CA GLY A 146 -7.37 11.20 -12.93
C GLY A 146 -8.33 10.42 -13.83
N GLN A 147 -7.93 10.11 -15.07
CA GLN A 147 -8.70 9.24 -15.97
C GLN A 147 -8.86 7.85 -15.34
N ARG A 148 -10.05 7.25 -15.45
CA ARG A 148 -10.24 5.86 -14.98
C ARG A 148 -9.63 4.90 -15.99
N GLU A 149 -8.69 4.08 -15.53
CA GLU A 149 -8.01 3.07 -16.35
C GLU A 149 -8.61 1.67 -16.17
N GLY A 150 -9.16 1.40 -14.99
CA GLY A 150 -9.73 0.10 -14.69
C GLY A 150 -10.51 0.07 -13.39
N SER A 151 -11.25 -1.01 -13.20
CA SER A 151 -11.90 -1.29 -11.92
C SER A 151 -12.02 -2.78 -11.69
N ARG A 152 -11.99 -3.19 -10.42
CA ARG A 152 -12.37 -4.55 -10.00
C ARG A 152 -13.18 -4.49 -8.72
N SER A 153 -13.93 -5.55 -8.45
CA SER A 153 -14.65 -5.69 -7.19
C SER A 153 -14.57 -7.12 -6.68
N SER A 154 -13.75 -7.34 -5.67
CA SER A 154 -13.51 -8.64 -5.01
C SER A 154 -14.25 -8.74 -3.68
N ASP A 155 -14.35 -9.96 -3.14
CA ASP A 155 -14.49 -10.12 -1.68
C ASP A 155 -13.19 -9.69 -0.99
N ALA A 156 -13.30 -8.99 0.14
CA ALA A 156 -12.18 -8.52 0.93
C ALA A 156 -12.56 -8.43 2.41
N ASP A 157 -11.55 -8.28 3.27
CA ASP A 157 -11.81 -7.85 4.64
C ASP A 157 -12.31 -6.41 4.69
N ASP A 158 -12.90 -6.03 5.83
CA ASP A 158 -13.36 -4.68 6.13
C ASP A 158 -12.22 -3.66 6.34
N ARG A 159 -10.98 -4.09 6.30
CA ARG A 159 -9.80 -3.22 6.32
C ARG A 159 -8.71 -3.91 5.54
N ILE A 160 -7.99 -3.15 4.73
CA ILE A 160 -6.88 -3.66 3.93
C ILE A 160 -5.71 -2.70 4.00
N ASN A 161 -4.51 -3.24 3.79
CA ASN A 161 -3.32 -2.49 3.44
C ASN A 161 -2.95 -2.83 2.00
N LEU A 162 -2.54 -1.81 1.25
CA LEU A 162 -2.01 -1.96 -0.10
C LEU A 162 -0.49 -1.76 -0.07
N ALA A 163 0.24 -2.63 -0.75
CA ALA A 163 1.65 -2.43 -1.05
C ALA A 163 1.91 -2.84 -2.51
N SER A 164 2.87 -2.20 -3.16
CA SER A 164 3.22 -2.49 -4.56
C SER A 164 4.72 -2.59 -4.73
N ASP A 165 5.12 -3.39 -5.71
CA ASP A 165 6.45 -3.31 -6.33
C ASP A 165 6.34 -2.76 -7.76
N SER A 166 7.28 -3.13 -8.65
CA SER A 166 7.27 -2.72 -10.05
C SER A 166 6.28 -3.48 -10.94
N GLY A 167 5.73 -4.62 -10.50
CA GLY A 167 4.87 -5.48 -11.33
C GLY A 167 3.48 -5.74 -10.74
N TYR A 168 3.37 -5.80 -9.41
CA TYR A 168 2.17 -6.24 -8.73
C TYR A 168 1.85 -5.38 -7.52
N VAL A 169 0.58 -5.46 -7.11
CA VAL A 169 0.07 -4.94 -5.84
C VAL A 169 -0.42 -6.11 -5.02
N VAL A 170 -0.15 -6.05 -3.71
CA VAL A 170 -0.78 -6.92 -2.72
C VAL A 170 -1.81 -6.10 -1.94
N SER A 171 -3.02 -6.65 -1.83
CA SER A 171 -4.09 -6.16 -0.97
C SER A 171 -4.30 -7.16 0.15
N GLN A 172 -3.85 -6.80 1.35
CA GLN A 172 -3.91 -7.66 2.52
C GLN A 172 -4.90 -7.10 3.54
N GLY A 173 -5.92 -7.90 3.88
CA GLY A 173 -6.68 -7.75 5.11
C GLY A 173 -6.25 -8.76 6.19
N PRO A 174 -6.86 -8.72 7.39
CA PRO A 174 -6.50 -9.60 8.49
C PRO A 174 -6.72 -11.10 8.26
N THR A 175 -7.54 -11.50 7.30
CA THR A 175 -7.86 -12.90 7.02
C THR A 175 -7.80 -13.27 5.54
N ARG A 176 -7.77 -12.28 4.64
CA ARG A 176 -7.75 -12.48 3.19
C ARG A 176 -6.70 -11.60 2.53
N LEU A 177 -6.05 -12.13 1.50
CA LEU A 177 -5.11 -11.43 0.65
C LEU A 177 -5.42 -11.69 -0.81
N GLU A 178 -5.28 -10.67 -1.65
CA GLU A 178 -5.24 -10.81 -3.10
C GLU A 178 -4.04 -10.08 -3.69
N THR A 179 -3.55 -10.55 -4.83
CA THR A 179 -2.56 -9.83 -5.65
C THR A 179 -3.17 -9.43 -6.98
N TRP A 180 -2.72 -8.29 -7.52
CA TRP A 180 -3.17 -7.76 -8.80
C TRP A 180 -1.99 -7.31 -9.65
N GLY A 181 -2.04 -7.56 -10.96
CA GLY A 181 -1.17 -6.88 -11.92
C GLY A 181 -1.72 -5.50 -12.31
N SER A 182 -1.01 -4.77 -13.17
CA SER A 182 -1.44 -3.44 -13.62
C SER A 182 -2.70 -3.39 -14.46
N ASN A 183 -3.13 -4.52 -15.01
CA ASN A 183 -4.45 -4.66 -15.63
C ASN A 183 -5.59 -4.96 -14.63
N LEU A 184 -5.30 -4.87 -13.32
CA LEU A 184 -6.17 -5.25 -12.19
C LEU A 184 -6.66 -6.71 -12.22
N VAL A 185 -6.08 -7.57 -13.06
CA VAL A 185 -6.41 -9.00 -13.06
C VAL A 185 -5.84 -9.64 -11.81
N ARG A 186 -6.60 -10.55 -11.20
CA ARG A 186 -6.19 -11.24 -9.99
C ARG A 186 -5.04 -12.19 -10.30
N GLY A 187 -3.94 -12.05 -9.56
CA GLY A 187 -2.86 -13.01 -9.54
C GLY A 187 -3.21 -14.20 -8.65
N ILE A 188 -3.39 -13.99 -7.35
CA ILE A 188 -3.83 -15.00 -6.38
C ILE A 188 -4.94 -14.47 -5.46
N GLU A 189 -5.68 -15.39 -4.84
CA GLU A 189 -6.44 -15.17 -3.61
C GLU A 189 -5.94 -16.14 -2.54
N TYR A 190 -5.76 -15.67 -1.31
CA TYR A 190 -5.18 -16.46 -0.22
C TYR A 190 -5.83 -16.15 1.13
N GLY A 191 -5.99 -17.16 1.99
CA GLY A 191 -6.62 -17.05 3.31
C GLY A 191 -8.11 -17.41 3.26
N ARG A 192 -8.97 -16.52 3.76
CA ARG A 192 -10.44 -16.69 3.67
C ARG A 192 -10.88 -16.62 2.20
N VAL A 193 -11.47 -17.71 1.69
CA VAL A 193 -12.09 -17.79 0.36
C VAL A 193 -13.46 -18.45 0.51
N ASP A 194 -14.51 -17.63 0.51
CA ASP A 194 -15.87 -18.08 0.85
C ASP A 194 -16.55 -18.91 -0.27
N ALA A 195 -16.17 -18.67 -1.53
CA ALA A 195 -16.70 -19.38 -2.69
C ALA A 195 -15.54 -19.80 -3.63
N PRO A 196 -14.77 -20.85 -3.30
CA PRO A 196 -13.63 -21.27 -4.10
C PRO A 196 -14.09 -21.82 -5.47
N VAL A 197 -13.50 -21.30 -6.55
CA VAL A 197 -13.75 -21.80 -7.92
C VAL A 197 -13.23 -23.24 -8.07
N LYS A 198 -11.98 -23.46 -7.64
CA LYS A 198 -11.35 -24.79 -7.58
C LYS A 198 -10.94 -25.06 -6.12
N PRO A 199 -11.60 -26.00 -5.42
CA PRO A 199 -11.21 -26.36 -4.06
C PRO A 199 -9.81 -26.98 -4.00
N GLY A 200 -9.11 -26.82 -2.87
CA GLY A 200 -7.82 -27.48 -2.62
C GLY A 200 -6.60 -26.87 -3.34
N VAL A 201 -6.75 -25.70 -3.97
CA VAL A 201 -5.67 -25.01 -4.71
C VAL A 201 -4.83 -24.04 -3.88
N GLN A 202 -5.21 -23.86 -2.61
CA GLN A 202 -4.46 -23.06 -1.66
C GLN A 202 -3.55 -23.96 -0.82
N PRO A 203 -2.49 -23.40 -0.21
CA PRO A 203 -1.80 -24.09 0.88
C PRO A 203 -2.82 -24.55 1.92
N GLY A 204 -2.79 -25.83 2.30
CA GLY A 204 -3.82 -26.49 3.13
C GLY A 204 -3.95 -26.01 4.58
N ARG A 205 -3.56 -24.76 4.86
CA ARG A 205 -3.62 -24.10 6.17
C ARG A 205 -4.95 -23.36 6.29
N THR A 206 -5.56 -23.45 7.47
CA THR A 206 -6.88 -22.85 7.76
C THR A 206 -6.81 -22.00 9.01
N GLY A 207 -7.73 -21.04 9.15
CA GLY A 207 -7.79 -20.17 10.33
C GLY A 207 -6.57 -19.26 10.48
N CYS A 208 -5.97 -18.81 9.38
CA CYS A 208 -4.82 -17.91 9.40
C CYS A 208 -5.23 -16.44 9.59
N ARG A 209 -4.48 -15.74 10.43
CA ARG A 209 -4.48 -14.27 10.56
C ARG A 209 -3.23 -13.72 9.89
N LEU A 210 -3.42 -12.79 8.95
CA LEU A 210 -2.35 -12.17 8.19
C LEU A 210 -1.91 -10.90 8.92
N MET A 211 -0.66 -10.88 9.39
CA MET A 211 -0.13 -9.81 10.25
C MET A 211 0.53 -8.71 9.41
N SER A 212 1.35 -9.09 8.43
CA SER A 212 2.00 -8.17 7.50
C SER A 212 2.36 -8.89 6.19
N SER A 213 2.58 -8.13 5.13
CA SER A 213 3.06 -8.65 3.86
C SER A 213 3.92 -7.64 3.14
N THR A 214 4.78 -8.16 2.28
CA THR A 214 5.58 -7.40 1.34
C THR A 214 5.63 -8.16 0.03
N ILE A 215 5.90 -7.45 -1.06
CA ILE A 215 5.89 -8.00 -2.42
C ILE A 215 7.19 -7.61 -3.12
N GLY A 216 7.73 -8.52 -3.92
CA GLY A 216 8.92 -8.27 -4.72
C GLY A 216 9.07 -9.30 -5.82
N GLY A 217 9.13 -8.83 -7.06
CA GLY A 217 9.20 -9.67 -8.25
C GLY A 217 7.90 -10.42 -8.46
N ASP A 218 7.99 -11.75 -8.56
CA ASP A 218 6.86 -12.64 -8.77
C ASP A 218 6.35 -13.28 -7.46
N ARG A 219 6.69 -12.71 -6.30
CA ARG A 219 6.43 -13.32 -4.99
C ARG A 219 5.92 -12.34 -3.95
N VAL A 220 5.16 -12.89 -3.01
CA VAL A 220 4.65 -12.21 -1.83
C VAL A 220 5.13 -12.96 -0.59
N ALA A 221 5.72 -12.23 0.34
CA ALA A 221 6.08 -12.74 1.66
C ALA A 221 5.05 -12.26 2.69
N ILE A 222 4.57 -13.18 3.51
CA ILE A 222 3.48 -12.96 4.47
C ILE A 222 3.94 -13.43 5.85
N VAL A 223 3.84 -12.54 6.84
CA VAL A 223 3.90 -12.97 8.24
C VAL A 223 2.47 -13.26 8.70
N GLU A 224 2.22 -14.48 9.12
CA GLU A 224 0.90 -14.97 9.52
C GLU A 224 0.94 -15.84 10.77
N HIS A 225 -0.22 -16.01 11.40
CA HIS A 225 -0.43 -16.98 12.49
C HIS A 225 -1.64 -17.84 12.15
N CYS A 226 -1.45 -19.16 12.08
CA CYS A 226 -2.47 -20.09 11.60
C CYS A 226 -2.96 -21.03 12.71
N GLY A 227 -4.27 -21.08 12.93
CA GLY A 227 -4.90 -22.00 13.87
C GLY A 227 -4.24 -22.00 15.25
N ASN A 228 -3.78 -23.17 15.69
CA ASN A 228 -3.12 -23.37 16.99
C ASN A 228 -1.58 -23.49 16.86
N GLU A 229 -0.99 -22.95 15.79
CA GLU A 229 0.47 -22.91 15.66
C GLU A 229 1.11 -22.17 16.85
N PRO A 230 2.27 -22.64 17.35
CA PRO A 230 2.87 -22.09 18.56
C PRO A 230 3.41 -20.67 18.35
N GLY A 231 3.75 -20.28 17.12
CA GLY A 231 4.34 -18.99 16.80
C GLY A 231 3.93 -18.46 15.43
N TYR A 232 4.45 -17.29 15.10
CA TYR A 232 4.29 -16.66 13.79
C TYR A 232 5.11 -17.38 12.73
N ARG A 233 4.61 -17.34 11.51
CA ARG A 233 5.17 -18.01 10.33
C ARG A 233 5.49 -16.99 9.25
N LEU A 234 6.57 -17.22 8.54
CA LEU A 234 6.82 -16.59 7.24
C LEU A 234 6.41 -17.55 6.15
N THR A 235 5.46 -17.15 5.32
CA THR A 235 5.03 -17.89 4.13
C THR A 235 5.36 -17.07 2.89
N VAL A 236 5.97 -17.71 1.90
CA VAL A 236 6.28 -17.10 0.60
C VAL A 236 5.45 -17.77 -0.48
N LEU A 237 4.63 -16.96 -1.14
CA LEU A 237 3.73 -17.37 -2.21
C LEU A 237 4.11 -16.73 -3.53
N GLY A 238 3.69 -17.34 -4.64
CA GLY A 238 3.68 -16.67 -5.94
C GLY A 238 2.69 -15.51 -5.96
N ALA A 239 3.04 -14.42 -6.64
CA ALA A 239 2.14 -13.32 -6.91
C ALA A 239 1.06 -13.69 -7.95
N VAL A 240 1.23 -14.81 -8.66
CA VAL A 240 0.27 -15.39 -9.61
C VAL A 240 0.12 -16.89 -9.36
N LEU A 241 -0.97 -17.48 -9.87
CA LEU A 241 -1.16 -18.94 -9.87
C LEU A 241 -0.11 -19.63 -10.75
N ASN A 242 0.22 -20.88 -10.43
CA ASN A 242 1.04 -21.73 -11.28
C ASN A 242 0.24 -22.28 -12.48
N LYS A 243 0.91 -23.09 -13.32
CA LYS A 243 0.30 -23.69 -14.52
C LYS A 243 -0.91 -24.59 -14.25
N ASP A 244 -1.06 -25.07 -13.02
CA ASP A 244 -2.14 -25.95 -12.59
C ASP A 244 -3.27 -25.15 -11.88
N GLU A 245 -3.21 -23.81 -11.97
CA GLU A 245 -4.13 -22.86 -11.34
C GLU A 245 -4.10 -22.93 -9.80
N GLU A 246 -2.93 -23.26 -9.23
CA GLU A 246 -2.72 -23.35 -7.79
C GLU A 246 -1.87 -22.20 -7.26
N VAL A 247 -2.14 -21.81 -6.01
CA VAL A 247 -1.32 -20.82 -5.30
C VAL A 247 0.02 -21.48 -4.98
N GLN A 248 1.05 -21.12 -5.73
CA GLN A 248 2.39 -21.66 -5.54
C GLN A 248 2.95 -21.22 -4.18
N GLN A 249 3.27 -22.18 -3.32
CA GLN A 249 4.06 -21.94 -2.11
C GLN A 249 5.52 -22.28 -2.38
N TYR A 250 6.41 -21.33 -2.15
CA TYR A 250 7.86 -21.54 -2.29
C TYR A 250 8.51 -21.95 -0.98
N GLY A 251 8.05 -21.38 0.14
CA GLY A 251 8.45 -21.82 1.46
C GLY A 251 7.51 -21.32 2.53
N SER A 252 7.54 -22.01 3.67
CA SER A 252 6.70 -21.69 4.80
C SER A 252 7.29 -22.30 6.07
N SER A 253 7.69 -21.45 7.01
CA SER A 253 8.35 -21.88 8.25
C SER A 253 7.91 -21.03 9.43
N LEU A 254 7.83 -21.65 10.61
CA LEU A 254 7.69 -20.89 11.85
C LEU A 254 8.95 -20.06 12.06
N ILE A 255 8.77 -18.76 12.25
CA ILE A 255 9.85 -17.80 12.50
C ILE A 255 9.88 -17.36 13.96
N THR A 256 8.88 -17.71 14.77
CA THR A 256 8.91 -17.60 16.22
C THR A 256 8.42 -18.89 16.86
N ASP A 257 8.82 -19.16 18.11
CA ASP A 257 8.38 -20.32 18.90
C ASP A 257 7.16 -20.00 19.80
N GLY A 258 6.68 -18.75 19.74
CA GLY A 258 5.67 -18.18 20.61
C GLY A 258 4.95 -16.99 19.96
N THR A 259 3.85 -16.58 20.58
CA THR A 259 3.04 -15.41 20.22
C THR A 259 2.84 -14.45 21.41
N SER A 260 3.68 -14.56 22.45
CA SER A 260 3.59 -13.73 23.66
C SER A 260 3.88 -12.26 23.41
N GLY A 261 4.73 -11.96 22.42
CA GLY A 261 5.05 -10.61 21.99
C GLY A 261 4.36 -10.21 20.69
N PRO A 262 4.52 -8.95 20.27
CA PRO A 262 3.98 -8.44 19.00
C PRO A 262 4.43 -9.27 17.78
N PRO A 263 3.62 -9.32 16.71
CA PRO A 263 3.98 -10.03 15.49
C PRO A 263 5.21 -9.41 14.84
N PRO A 264 6.11 -10.24 14.27
CA PRO A 264 7.12 -9.75 13.33
C PRO A 264 6.47 -9.05 12.12
N VAL A 265 7.17 -8.07 11.55
CA VAL A 265 6.69 -7.28 10.42
C VAL A 265 7.61 -7.49 9.21
N ALA A 266 7.05 -7.90 8.07
CA ALA A 266 7.78 -7.93 6.82
C ALA A 266 7.95 -6.49 6.30
N ILE A 267 9.19 -6.02 6.21
CA ILE A 267 9.51 -4.60 5.95
C ILE A 267 10.11 -4.35 4.57
N ALA A 268 10.66 -5.38 3.92
CA ALA A 268 11.17 -5.28 2.56
C ALA A 268 11.23 -6.66 1.89
N MET A 269 11.10 -6.66 0.57
CA MET A 269 11.40 -7.81 -0.28
C MET A 269 12.02 -7.34 -1.59
N SER A 270 13.00 -8.09 -2.07
CA SER A 270 13.69 -7.88 -3.34
C SER A 270 13.82 -9.20 -4.09
N SER A 271 14.46 -9.16 -5.26
CA SER A 271 14.81 -10.36 -6.03
C SER A 271 15.83 -11.27 -5.33
N SER A 272 16.43 -10.87 -4.21
CA SER A 272 17.44 -11.69 -3.51
C SER A 272 17.08 -12.03 -2.07
N GLY A 273 16.04 -11.42 -1.48
CA GLY A 273 15.67 -11.75 -0.11
C GLY A 273 14.49 -10.98 0.44
N ILE A 274 14.14 -11.34 1.67
CA ILE A 274 13.04 -10.77 2.46
C ILE A 274 13.65 -10.29 3.78
N ALA A 275 13.30 -9.08 4.22
CA ALA A 275 13.63 -8.57 5.55
C ALA A 275 12.40 -8.54 6.44
N VAL A 276 12.53 -9.11 7.63
CA VAL A 276 11.51 -9.14 8.68
C VAL A 276 12.07 -8.48 9.94
N TYR A 277 11.40 -7.44 10.42
CA TYR A 277 11.65 -6.86 11.73
C TYR A 277 10.95 -7.72 12.80
N ASP A 278 11.70 -8.28 13.74
CA ASP A 278 11.14 -9.19 14.76
C ASP A 278 10.76 -8.51 16.09
N GLY A 279 11.23 -7.28 16.32
CA GLY A 279 11.01 -6.51 17.55
C GLY A 279 11.61 -7.12 18.83
N GLY A 280 12.20 -8.32 18.80
CA GLY A 280 12.70 -8.98 20.01
C GLY A 280 11.61 -9.42 21.00
N GLY A 281 10.33 -9.35 20.63
CA GLY A 281 9.22 -9.69 21.53
C GLY A 281 8.93 -11.20 21.65
N ASN A 282 9.42 -11.99 20.70
CA ASN A 282 9.24 -13.44 20.64
C ASN A 282 10.58 -14.10 20.34
N ARG A 283 10.83 -15.31 20.87
CA ARG A 283 12.07 -16.03 20.55
C ARG A 283 12.03 -16.50 19.09
N PRO A 284 13.12 -16.30 18.32
CA PRO A 284 13.21 -16.78 16.95
C PRO A 284 13.08 -18.31 16.87
N ALA A 285 12.39 -18.79 15.84
CA ALA A 285 12.37 -20.20 15.46
C ALA A 285 13.09 -20.41 14.11
N PRO A 286 13.85 -21.52 13.94
CA PRO A 286 14.28 -22.43 15.00
C PRO A 286 15.19 -21.72 16.02
N ALA A 287 15.12 -22.12 17.29
CA ALA A 287 15.98 -21.57 18.32
C ALA A 287 17.45 -21.88 18.00
N SER A 288 18.35 -20.91 18.14
CA SER A 288 19.77 -21.22 18.16
C SER A 288 20.08 -21.98 19.45
N ASN A 289 20.93 -23.01 19.37
CA ASN A 289 21.34 -23.80 20.53
C ASN A 289 22.02 -22.96 21.64
N ASP A 290 22.51 -21.77 21.27
CA ASP A 290 23.20 -20.82 22.14
C ASP A 290 22.30 -19.63 22.57
N ALA A 291 20.99 -19.65 22.30
CA ALA A 291 20.10 -18.54 22.65
C ALA A 291 19.95 -18.42 24.19
N PRO A 292 20.31 -17.27 24.80
CA PRO A 292 20.06 -17.02 26.20
C PRO A 292 18.57 -17.11 26.54
N ALA A 293 18.24 -17.38 27.81
CA ALA A 293 16.86 -17.37 28.30
C ALA A 293 16.22 -15.96 28.34
N GLU A 294 16.99 -14.91 28.06
CA GLU A 294 16.57 -13.51 28.07
C GLU A 294 15.77 -13.14 26.81
N ALA A 295 15.01 -12.04 26.87
CA ALA A 295 14.28 -11.53 25.71
C ALA A 295 15.28 -11.18 24.59
N PRO A 296 15.06 -11.65 23.35
CA PRO A 296 15.97 -11.35 22.26
C PRO A 296 16.00 -9.86 21.98
N ALA A 297 17.18 -9.33 21.63
CA ALA A 297 17.29 -7.95 21.16
C ALA A 297 16.49 -7.78 19.85
N PRO A 298 15.87 -6.62 19.60
CA PRO A 298 15.22 -6.35 18.32
C PRO A 298 16.19 -6.58 17.16
N SER A 299 15.73 -7.25 16.11
CA SER A 299 16.56 -7.58 14.97
C SER A 299 15.81 -7.44 13.65
N VAL A 300 16.56 -7.23 12.58
CA VAL A 300 16.09 -7.45 11.21
C VAL A 300 16.68 -8.77 10.75
N ARG A 301 15.79 -9.75 10.54
CA ARG A 301 16.13 -11.08 10.03
C ARG A 301 15.92 -11.11 8.54
N GLN A 302 16.93 -11.62 7.83
CA GLN A 302 16.90 -11.82 6.40
C GLN A 302 16.56 -13.26 6.08
N PHE A 303 15.81 -13.44 5.01
CA PHE A 303 15.44 -14.72 4.44
C PHE A 303 15.71 -14.71 2.94
N THR A 304 15.96 -15.87 2.34
CA THR A 304 15.98 -16.01 0.89
C THR A 304 14.59 -15.72 0.30
N THR A 305 14.49 -15.62 -1.03
CA THR A 305 13.21 -15.51 -1.74
C THR A 305 12.30 -16.74 -1.60
N ASP A 306 12.79 -17.83 -1.01
CA ASP A 306 12.02 -19.03 -0.67
C ASP A 306 11.74 -19.12 0.84
N GLY A 307 12.02 -18.07 1.63
CA GLY A 307 11.70 -18.02 3.06
C GLY A 307 12.66 -18.82 3.95
N VAL A 308 13.88 -19.10 3.47
CA VAL A 308 14.92 -19.76 4.27
C VAL A 308 15.71 -18.70 5.04
N PRO A 309 15.86 -18.79 6.38
CA PRO A 309 16.61 -17.79 7.16
C PRO A 309 18.09 -17.76 6.77
N THR A 310 18.68 -16.57 6.71
CA THR A 310 20.08 -16.37 6.31
C THR A 310 20.89 -15.61 7.37
N VAL A 311 20.60 -14.32 7.54
CA VAL A 311 21.39 -13.40 8.37
C VAL A 311 20.48 -12.72 9.38
N VAL A 312 21.00 -12.50 10.59
CA VAL A 312 20.32 -11.75 11.65
C VAL A 312 21.15 -10.53 11.99
N ASN A 313 20.56 -9.34 11.88
CA ASN A 313 21.21 -8.09 12.23
C ASN A 313 20.48 -7.46 13.41
N THR A 314 21.14 -7.35 14.56
CA THR A 314 20.60 -6.64 15.72
C THR A 314 20.41 -5.16 15.40
N VAL A 315 19.24 -4.63 15.76
CA VAL A 315 18.88 -3.23 15.56
C VAL A 315 18.30 -2.62 16.83
N ALA A 316 18.30 -1.30 16.94
CA ALA A 316 17.51 -0.62 17.94
C ALA A 316 16.03 -0.53 17.49
N GLY A 317 15.10 -0.54 18.43
CA GLY A 317 13.68 -0.36 18.14
C GLY A 317 12.79 -0.87 19.27
N ALA A 318 11.49 -0.59 19.14
CA ALA A 318 10.48 -1.05 20.07
C ALA A 318 9.96 -2.46 19.69
N PRO A 319 9.49 -3.26 20.66
CA PRO A 319 8.96 -4.59 20.37
C PRO A 319 7.85 -4.65 19.33
N ALA A 320 7.02 -3.60 19.29
CA ALA A 320 6.14 -3.33 18.16
C ALA A 320 6.60 -2.03 17.51
N PRO A 321 6.74 -1.98 16.17
CA PRO A 321 6.91 -0.71 15.48
C PRO A 321 5.68 0.19 15.71
N PRO A 322 5.83 1.52 15.74
CA PRO A 322 4.70 2.43 15.92
C PRO A 322 3.63 2.28 14.83
N ASP A 323 2.38 2.50 15.20
CA ASP A 323 1.28 2.56 14.23
C ASP A 323 1.57 3.62 13.14
N GLY A 324 1.42 3.22 11.88
CA GLY A 324 1.74 4.07 10.73
C GLY A 324 3.21 4.05 10.31
N ALA A 325 4.09 3.31 10.99
CA ALA A 325 5.43 3.05 10.50
C ALA A 325 5.35 2.14 9.26
N VAL A 326 5.78 2.66 8.12
CA VAL A 326 5.76 1.97 6.83
C VAL A 326 7.11 2.16 6.13
N PRO A 327 7.59 1.15 5.40
CA PRO A 327 8.85 1.26 4.68
C PRO A 327 8.72 2.26 3.53
N VAL A 328 9.78 3.02 3.29
CA VAL A 328 9.93 3.89 2.11
C VAL A 328 11.11 3.38 1.30
N THR A 329 10.86 2.99 0.04
CA THR A 329 11.88 2.45 -0.86
C THR A 329 12.08 3.36 -2.06
N ASN A 330 13.29 3.88 -2.21
CA ASN A 330 13.72 4.69 -3.37
C ASN A 330 15.25 4.82 -3.39
N GLY A 331 15.83 5.19 -4.54
CA GLY A 331 17.27 5.48 -4.64
C GLY A 331 18.17 4.31 -4.21
N GLY A 332 17.70 3.07 -4.38
CA GLY A 332 18.43 1.87 -3.96
C GLY A 332 18.41 1.58 -2.45
N LEU A 333 17.63 2.34 -1.67
CA LEU A 333 17.49 2.18 -0.23
C LEU A 333 16.04 1.89 0.17
N THR A 334 15.87 1.15 1.26
CA THR A 334 14.61 1.05 2.00
C THR A 334 14.84 1.59 3.40
N SER A 335 14.10 2.62 3.81
CA SER A 335 14.13 3.14 5.17
C SER A 335 12.89 2.66 5.94
N TYR A 336 13.10 2.26 7.20
CA TYR A 336 12.03 1.78 8.07
C TYR A 336 12.22 2.24 9.51
N PHE A 337 11.21 2.92 10.05
CA PHE A 337 11.22 3.40 11.43
C PHE A 337 10.78 2.32 12.41
N THR A 338 11.64 2.01 13.38
CA THR A 338 11.41 0.96 14.39
C THR A 338 10.92 1.51 15.73
N GLY A 339 10.61 2.81 15.82
CA GLY A 339 10.09 3.46 17.03
C GLY A 339 11.09 4.30 17.83
N GLY A 340 12.38 4.19 17.55
CA GLY A 340 13.41 5.07 18.12
C GLY A 340 14.60 5.33 17.20
N THR A 341 14.67 4.59 16.09
CA THR A 341 15.69 4.72 15.06
C THR A 341 15.05 4.42 13.72
N THR A 342 15.65 4.94 12.65
CA THR A 342 15.35 4.46 11.30
C THR A 342 16.44 3.50 10.87
N VAL A 343 16.06 2.26 10.59
CA VAL A 343 16.94 1.27 9.98
C VAL A 343 16.93 1.50 8.47
N VAL A 344 18.10 1.56 7.86
CA VAL A 344 18.24 1.70 6.42
C VAL A 344 18.80 0.42 5.86
N LEU A 345 18.12 -0.13 4.87
CA LEU A 345 18.45 -1.36 4.17
C LEU A 345 18.83 -1.03 2.73
N ASN A 346 19.73 -1.81 2.17
CA ASN A 346 19.93 -1.82 0.72
C ASN A 346 18.70 -2.45 0.06
N ALA A 347 18.07 -1.75 -0.89
CA ALA A 347 16.82 -2.21 -1.50
C ALA A 347 17.00 -3.43 -2.42
N GLN A 348 18.21 -3.69 -2.92
CA GLN A 348 18.49 -4.83 -3.78
C GLN A 348 18.68 -6.11 -2.98
N ASN A 349 19.37 -6.05 -1.84
CA ASN A 349 19.70 -7.24 -1.06
C ASN A 349 19.06 -7.33 0.31
N VAL A 350 18.20 -6.36 0.66
CA VAL A 350 17.48 -6.23 1.93
C VAL A 350 18.39 -6.27 3.17
N HIS A 351 19.70 -6.04 2.99
CA HIS A 351 20.66 -6.02 4.09
C HIS A 351 20.61 -4.66 4.81
N PRO A 352 20.39 -4.61 6.13
CA PRO A 352 20.60 -3.40 6.92
C PRO A 352 22.03 -2.88 6.79
N ILE A 353 22.21 -1.66 6.29
CA ILE A 353 23.52 -1.04 6.06
C ILE A 353 23.93 -0.12 7.21
N TYR A 354 22.99 0.63 7.78
CA TYR A 354 23.21 1.49 8.95
C TYR A 354 21.87 1.82 9.62
N GLN A 355 21.95 2.42 10.80
CA GLN A 355 20.81 2.85 11.60
C GLN A 355 20.99 4.31 11.99
N VAL A 356 19.90 5.07 12.03
CA VAL A 356 19.91 6.50 12.36
C VAL A 356 19.08 6.77 13.61
N PRO A 357 19.71 6.81 14.79
CA PRO A 357 19.05 7.20 16.02
C PRO A 357 18.52 8.64 15.96
N GLY A 358 17.40 8.90 16.62
CA GLY A 358 16.80 10.25 16.70
C GLY A 358 16.01 10.68 15.46
N ALA A 359 16.02 9.88 14.40
CA ALA A 359 15.00 9.97 13.36
C ALA A 359 13.63 9.61 13.97
N ILE A 360 12.57 10.26 13.50
CA ILE A 360 11.19 10.10 14.01
C ILE A 360 10.26 9.46 12.98
N GLY A 361 10.83 8.80 11.97
CA GLY A 361 10.06 8.19 10.90
C GLY A 361 10.89 7.84 9.67
N SER A 362 10.24 7.22 8.68
CA SER A 362 10.88 6.79 7.42
C SER A 362 11.13 7.99 6.50
N GLY A 363 12.10 7.85 5.61
CA GLY A 363 12.42 8.89 4.64
C GLY A 363 12.91 8.40 3.29
N ASP A 364 13.15 9.35 2.40
CA ASP A 364 13.29 9.15 0.96
C ASP A 364 14.60 9.75 0.45
N VAL A 365 15.02 9.33 -0.74
CA VAL A 365 16.25 9.79 -1.38
C VAL A 365 15.95 10.96 -2.31
N MET A 366 16.69 12.06 -2.14
CA MET A 366 16.72 13.21 -3.03
C MET A 366 18.17 13.49 -3.43
N ALA A 367 18.47 13.47 -4.73
CA ALA A 367 19.80 13.81 -5.26
C ALA A 367 20.95 13.07 -4.52
N ASP A 368 20.87 11.75 -4.42
CA ASP A 368 21.84 10.87 -3.74
C ASP A 368 22.06 11.18 -2.24
N ARG A 369 21.06 11.81 -1.61
CA ARG A 369 21.02 12.05 -0.17
C ARG A 369 19.77 11.43 0.42
N LEU A 370 19.92 10.74 1.53
CA LEU A 370 18.80 10.25 2.31
C LEU A 370 18.30 11.40 3.19
N LEU A 371 17.03 11.76 3.06
CA LEU A 371 16.36 12.76 3.88
C LEU A 371 15.56 12.00 4.94
N LEU A 372 15.88 12.21 6.22
CA LEU A 372 15.14 11.60 7.34
C LEU A 372 14.49 12.67 8.20
N PRO A 373 13.20 12.51 8.57
CA PRO A 373 12.55 13.41 9.50
C PRO A 373 13.16 13.24 10.90
N THR A 374 13.49 14.37 11.53
CA THR A 374 13.93 14.48 12.92
C THR A 374 12.99 15.41 13.70
N ALA A 375 13.12 15.44 15.03
CA ALA A 375 12.29 16.31 15.87
C ALA A 375 12.34 17.81 15.49
N THR A 376 13.48 18.30 15.00
CA THR A 376 13.71 19.73 14.70
C THR A 376 13.69 20.06 13.21
N GLY A 377 13.60 19.06 12.33
CA GLY A 377 13.56 19.28 10.90
C GLY A 377 13.86 18.02 10.10
N ILE A 378 14.72 18.13 9.09
CA ILE A 378 15.11 17.03 8.22
C ILE A 378 16.64 16.87 8.27
N SER A 379 17.11 15.68 8.60
CA SER A 379 18.53 15.32 8.51
C SER A 379 18.85 14.90 7.08
N VAL A 380 19.82 15.58 6.46
CA VAL A 380 20.33 15.25 5.13
C VAL A 380 21.58 14.40 5.30
N ARG A 381 21.51 13.16 4.82
CA ARG A 381 22.55 12.16 5.03
C ARG A 381 23.13 11.67 3.71
N ASP A 382 24.40 11.33 3.73
CA ASP A 382 25.01 10.58 2.65
C ASP A 382 24.34 9.21 2.55
N ALA A 383 23.78 8.88 1.38
CA ALA A 383 22.96 7.70 1.20
C ALA A 383 23.73 6.39 1.42
N ALA A 384 25.04 6.36 1.12
CA ALA A 384 25.86 5.15 1.23
C ALA A 384 26.35 4.90 2.66
N THR A 385 26.84 5.94 3.34
CA THR A 385 27.46 5.81 4.66
C THR A 385 26.50 6.10 5.81
N GLY A 386 25.37 6.74 5.51
CA GLY A 386 24.45 7.25 6.50
C GLY A 386 24.97 8.45 7.27
N ARG A 387 26.16 8.99 6.99
CA ARG A 387 26.73 10.13 7.73
C ARG A 387 25.89 11.39 7.51
N GLU A 388 25.63 12.13 8.58
CA GLU A 388 24.97 13.43 8.47
C GLU A 388 25.86 14.45 7.78
N VAL A 389 25.32 15.06 6.73
CA VAL A 389 25.97 16.12 5.97
C VAL A 389 25.54 17.48 6.52
N ARG A 390 24.23 17.64 6.77
CA ARG A 390 23.63 18.84 7.37
C ARG A 390 22.20 18.53 7.84
N SER A 391 21.62 19.44 8.60
CA SER A 391 20.20 19.45 8.92
C SER A 391 19.51 20.67 8.28
N ILE A 392 18.25 20.49 7.89
CA ILE A 392 17.38 21.56 7.40
C ILE A 392 16.29 21.76 8.45
N PRO A 393 16.24 22.90 9.15
CA PRO A 393 15.16 23.19 10.09
C PRO A 393 13.82 23.25 9.37
N VAL A 394 12.82 22.57 9.93
CA VAL A 394 11.45 22.58 9.41
C VAL A 394 10.49 22.68 10.58
N GLN A 395 9.60 23.67 10.52
CA GLN A 395 8.53 23.84 11.49
C GLN A 395 7.31 23.02 11.06
N ARG A 396 6.80 22.19 11.98
CA ARG A 396 5.65 21.31 11.75
C ARG A 396 4.47 21.74 12.60
N ASP A 397 3.72 22.71 12.10
CA ASP A 397 2.56 23.22 12.82
C ASP A 397 1.51 22.13 13.02
N GLY A 398 1.04 21.96 14.26
CA GLY A 398 0.05 20.94 14.62
C GLY A 398 0.57 19.51 14.71
N TYR A 399 1.88 19.27 14.59
CA TYR A 399 2.46 17.95 14.87
C TYR A 399 2.56 17.71 16.38
N THR A 400 1.88 16.67 16.86
CA THR A 400 1.81 16.31 18.29
C THR A 400 2.50 15.00 18.63
N GLY A 401 3.21 14.39 17.67
CA GLY A 401 3.85 13.08 17.83
C GLY A 401 3.37 12.04 16.82
N GLY A 402 3.93 10.84 16.90
CA GLY A 402 3.71 9.74 15.95
C GLY A 402 4.77 9.70 14.83
N PRO A 403 4.85 8.61 14.04
CA PRO A 403 5.84 8.52 12.98
C PRO A 403 5.57 9.50 11.85
N ILE A 404 6.64 10.04 11.26
CA ILE A 404 6.58 10.86 10.04
C ILE A 404 7.05 10.03 8.85
N SER A 405 6.23 9.92 7.80
CA SER A 405 6.68 9.38 6.52
C SER A 405 7.07 10.52 5.59
N LEU A 406 8.35 10.60 5.23
CA LEU A 406 8.88 11.59 4.29
C LEU A 406 9.04 10.96 2.90
N ARG A 407 8.58 11.68 1.88
CA ARG A 407 8.71 11.34 0.46
C ARG A 407 9.14 12.54 -0.37
N VAL A 408 9.65 12.29 -1.57
CA VAL A 408 10.20 13.34 -2.45
C VAL A 408 9.56 13.28 -3.83
N LEU A 409 9.19 14.45 -4.37
CA LEU A 409 8.79 14.63 -5.77
C LEU A 409 9.50 15.86 -6.35
N GLY A 410 10.49 15.63 -7.21
CA GLY A 410 11.35 16.68 -7.73
C GLY A 410 12.07 17.41 -6.61
N THR A 411 11.90 18.73 -6.52
CA THR A 411 12.44 19.59 -5.46
C THR A 411 11.52 19.74 -4.25
N THR A 412 10.32 19.15 -4.30
CA THR A 412 9.36 19.19 -3.19
C THR A 412 9.62 18.03 -2.24
N VAL A 413 9.68 18.34 -0.94
CA VAL A 413 9.66 17.34 0.14
C VAL A 413 8.24 17.27 0.70
N ILE A 414 7.68 16.08 0.81
CA ILE A 414 6.34 15.84 1.33
C ILE A 414 6.46 14.99 2.59
N GLU A 415 5.95 15.49 3.70
CA GLU A 415 5.84 14.75 4.94
C GLU A 415 4.38 14.40 5.21
N GLN A 416 4.16 13.21 5.77
CA GLN A 416 2.88 12.82 6.32
C GLN A 416 3.02 12.39 7.78
N TRP A 417 2.15 12.94 8.63
CA TRP A 417 1.95 12.48 10.01
C TRP A 417 0.45 12.41 10.31
N GLY A 418 -0.01 11.28 10.84
CA GLY A 418 -1.44 11.04 11.01
C GLY A 418 -2.22 11.33 9.72
N SER A 419 -3.23 12.18 9.80
CA SER A 419 -4.03 12.59 8.64
C SER A 419 -3.50 13.82 7.90
N THR A 420 -2.33 14.36 8.23
CA THR A 420 -1.83 15.60 7.65
C THR A 420 -0.72 15.30 6.66
N VAL A 421 -0.89 15.77 5.42
CA VAL A 421 0.16 15.83 4.39
C VAL A 421 0.62 17.28 4.30
N GLN A 422 1.92 17.51 4.38
CA GLN A 422 2.55 18.82 4.29
C GLN A 422 3.65 18.79 3.23
N ALA A 423 3.57 19.73 2.28
CA ALA A 423 4.61 19.92 1.29
C ALA A 423 5.52 21.10 1.65
N TYR A 424 6.79 20.95 1.35
CA TYR A 424 7.82 21.96 1.47
C TYR A 424 8.60 22.08 0.17
N GLY A 425 8.99 23.31 -0.17
CA GLY A 425 9.77 23.61 -1.37
C GLY A 425 11.03 24.41 -1.04
N PRO A 426 11.93 24.58 -2.02
CA PRO A 426 13.07 25.47 -1.88
C PRO A 426 12.62 26.89 -1.53
N ALA A 427 13.32 27.51 -0.57
CA ALA A 427 13.12 28.89 -0.16
C ALA A 427 13.73 29.90 -1.15
#